data_AF-A0A9E0LNZ3-F1
#
_entry.id   AF-A0A9E0LNZ3-F1
#
_cell.length_a   1.000
_cell.length_b   1.000
_cell.length_c   1.000
_cell.angle_alpha   90.00
_cell.angle_beta   90.00
_cell.angle_gamma   90.00
#
_symmetry.space_group_name_H-M   'P 1'
#
loop_
_entity.id
_entity.type
_entity.pdbx_description
1 polymer ?
#
loop_
_entity_poly.entity_id
_entity_poly.type
_entity_poly.pdbx_seq_one_letter_code
_entity_poly.pdbx_strand_id
1 'polypeptide(L)'
;MPRFLLLAAPLLLLVFAGGAAALELFGLAPDLGPLAAEGVARPEGLPVTIRVATWAFEGLALLALFLLLWGRTPRWWLDGLAAGAAAWTFRGPLLVFAVAGLTRLPVAPFWQLAKGALVVELVAAFALALLARRTLGDAGR
;
A
#
# COMPACT_ATOMS: atom_id res chain seq x y z
N MET A 1 -8.51 -15.33 15.42
CA MET A 1 -8.63 -15.15 13.95
C MET A 1 -9.78 -14.21 13.52
N PRO A 2 -11.08 -14.46 13.82
CA PRO A 2 -12.16 -13.66 13.25
C PRO A 2 -12.12 -12.18 13.67
N ARG A 3 -11.78 -11.91 14.93
CA ARG A 3 -11.58 -10.54 15.44
C ARG A 3 -10.46 -9.77 14.74
N PHE A 4 -9.39 -10.46 14.32
CA PHE A 4 -8.30 -9.83 13.57
C PHE A 4 -8.79 -9.38 12.19
N LEU A 5 -9.43 -10.29 11.44
CA LEU A 5 -9.92 -10.01 10.09
C LEU A 5 -10.96 -8.89 10.06
N LEU A 6 -11.88 -8.88 11.04
CA LEU A 6 -12.90 -7.83 11.19
C LEU A 6 -12.30 -6.44 11.42
N LEU A 7 -11.13 -6.37 12.09
CA LEU A 7 -10.46 -5.10 12.39
C LEU A 7 -9.41 -4.71 11.34
N ALA A 8 -8.85 -5.68 10.62
CA ALA A 8 -7.79 -5.45 9.64
C ALA A 8 -8.27 -4.62 8.45
N ALA A 9 -9.43 -4.96 7.88
CA ALA A 9 -9.98 -4.26 6.72
C ALA A 9 -10.22 -2.75 6.98
N PRO A 10 -10.96 -2.34 8.03
CA PRO A 10 -11.15 -0.91 8.31
C PRO A 10 -9.85 -0.21 8.70
N LEU A 11 -8.95 -0.89 9.41
CA LEU A 11 -7.62 -0.34 9.75
C LEU A 11 -6.82 0.00 8.49
N LEU A 12 -6.77 -0.92 7.52
CA LEU A 12 -6.04 -0.72 6.27
C LEU A 12 -6.62 0.44 5.49
N LEU A 13 -7.94 0.48 5.31
CA LEU A 13 -8.61 1.60 4.64
C LEU A 13 -8.29 2.94 5.31
N LEU A 14 -8.27 3.00 6.65
CA LEU A 14 -7.89 4.20 7.39
C LEU A 14 -6.43 4.60 7.15
N VAL A 15 -5.51 3.64 7.11
CA VAL A 15 -4.09 3.92 6.83
C VAL A 15 -3.91 4.43 5.40
N PHE A 16 -4.55 3.81 4.40
CA PHE A 16 -4.47 4.26 3.02
C PHE A 16 -5.10 5.64 2.82
N ALA A 17 -6.28 5.89 3.41
CA ALA A 17 -6.93 7.19 3.35
C ALA A 17 -6.11 8.27 4.06
N GLY A 18 -5.58 7.98 5.25
CA GLY A 18 -4.71 8.89 5.99
C GLY A 18 -3.39 9.17 5.27
N GLY A 19 -2.80 8.15 4.64
CA GLY A 19 -1.60 8.29 3.82
C GLY A 19 -1.83 9.18 2.60
N ALA A 20 -2.95 8.98 1.89
CA ALA A 20 -3.34 9.84 0.77
C ALA A 20 -3.55 11.29 1.20
N ALA A 21 -4.30 11.50 2.30
CA ALA A 21 -4.52 12.83 2.86
C ALA A 21 -3.22 13.50 3.33
N ALA A 22 -2.28 12.74 3.92
CA ALA A 22 -0.98 13.27 4.33
C ALA A 22 -0.14 13.70 3.12
N LEU A 23 -0.10 12.89 2.06
CA LEU A 23 0.62 13.26 0.82
C LEU A 23 0.06 14.54 0.21
N GLU A 24 -1.26 14.70 0.19
CA GLU A 24 -1.93 15.93 -0.26
C GLU A 24 -1.58 17.13 0.65
N LEU A 25 -1.69 16.97 1.98
CA LEU A 25 -1.43 18.02 2.96
C LEU A 25 0.02 18.54 2.92
N PHE A 26 0.99 17.64 2.71
CA PHE A 26 2.41 18.00 2.65
C PHE A 26 2.87 18.41 1.24
N GLY A 27 1.97 18.49 0.25
CA GLY A 27 2.35 18.81 -1.13
C GLY A 27 3.28 17.77 -1.76
N LEU A 28 3.26 16.55 -1.24
CA LEU A 28 4.03 15.39 -1.74
C LEU A 28 3.20 14.53 -2.68
N ALA A 29 1.98 14.94 -2.98
CA ALA A 29 1.16 14.32 -4.01
C ALA A 29 1.92 14.39 -5.36
N PRO A 30 1.97 13.27 -6.10
CA PRO A 30 2.72 13.19 -7.35
C PRO A 30 2.11 14.12 -8.40
N ASP A 31 2.97 14.78 -9.17
CA ASP A 31 2.53 15.59 -10.30
C ASP A 31 2.04 14.67 -11.44
N LEU A 32 0.72 14.70 -11.68
CA LEU A 32 0.08 13.94 -12.75
C LEU A 32 0.05 14.70 -14.08
N GLY A 33 0.53 15.94 -14.14
CA GLY A 33 0.57 16.76 -15.35
C GLY A 33 1.22 16.06 -16.56
N PRO A 34 2.41 15.44 -16.40
CA PRO A 34 3.04 14.69 -17.48
C PRO A 34 2.20 13.48 -17.96
N LEU A 35 1.46 12.83 -17.07
CA LEU A 35 0.58 11.71 -17.42
C LEU A 35 -0.74 12.21 -18.04
N ALA A 36 -1.20 13.39 -17.66
CA ALA A 36 -2.38 14.02 -18.24
C ALA A 36 -2.12 14.52 -19.66
N ALA A 37 -0.91 15.02 -19.94
CA ALA A 37 -0.48 15.39 -21.30
C ALA A 37 -0.51 14.19 -22.27
N GLU A 38 -0.23 12.99 -21.77
CA GLU A 38 -0.30 11.73 -22.52
C GLU A 38 -1.71 11.10 -22.53
N GLY A 39 -2.72 11.78 -21.95
CA GLY A 39 -4.10 11.28 -21.87
C GLY A 39 -4.31 10.10 -20.90
N VAL A 40 -3.29 9.76 -20.09
CA VAL A 40 -3.29 8.61 -19.17
C VAL A 40 -3.93 8.95 -17.82
N ALA A 41 -3.81 10.21 -17.38
CA ALA A 41 -4.36 10.68 -16.12
C ALA A 41 -5.32 11.86 -16.33
N ARG A 42 -6.29 12.01 -15.42
CA ARG A 42 -7.09 13.23 -15.34
C ARG A 42 -6.47 14.19 -14.32
N PRO A 43 -6.41 15.50 -14.61
CA PRO A 43 -5.92 16.49 -13.66
C PRO A 43 -6.75 16.53 -12.37
N GLU A 44 -8.03 16.16 -12.45
CA GLU A 44 -8.97 16.06 -11.33
C GLU A 44 -8.76 14.80 -10.46
N GLY A 45 -7.87 13.90 -10.87
CA GLY A 45 -7.62 12.62 -10.22
C GLY A 45 -8.68 11.55 -10.52
N LEU A 46 -8.59 10.43 -9.80
CA LEU A 46 -9.55 9.33 -9.90
C LEU A 46 -10.82 9.61 -9.08
N PRO A 47 -12.00 9.21 -9.57
CA PRO A 47 -13.24 9.22 -8.79
C PRO A 47 -13.05 8.55 -7.43
N VAL A 48 -13.64 9.11 -6.38
CA VAL A 48 -13.51 8.61 -5.00
C VAL A 48 -13.86 7.13 -4.89
N THR A 49 -14.91 6.67 -5.58
CA THR A 49 -15.32 5.26 -5.61
C THR A 49 -14.21 4.35 -6.14
N ILE A 50 -13.52 4.77 -7.22
CA ILE A 50 -12.42 3.99 -7.80
C ILE A 50 -11.24 3.98 -6.82
N ARG A 51 -10.92 5.12 -6.23
CA ARG A 51 -9.83 5.27 -5.26
C ARG A 51 -10.03 4.37 -4.04
N VAL A 52 -11.22 4.37 -3.46
CA VAL A 52 -11.59 3.51 -2.32
C VAL A 52 -11.54 2.03 -2.71
N ALA A 53 -12.04 1.67 -3.91
CA ALA A 53 -11.93 0.30 -4.40
C ALA A 53 -10.47 -0.13 -4.55
N THR A 54 -9.60 0.73 -5.10
CA THR A 54 -8.15 0.47 -5.20
C THR A 54 -7.56 0.22 -3.82
N TRP A 55 -7.83 1.07 -2.82
CA TRP A 55 -7.35 0.87 -1.45
C TRP A 55 -7.86 -0.42 -0.83
N ALA A 56 -9.11 -0.82 -1.10
CA ALA A 56 -9.66 -2.07 -0.62
C ALA A 56 -8.91 -3.28 -1.21
N PHE A 57 -8.64 -3.27 -2.52
CA PHE A 57 -7.86 -4.33 -3.17
C PHE A 57 -6.41 -4.36 -2.70
N GLU A 58 -5.76 -3.21 -2.56
CA GLU A 58 -4.39 -3.09 -2.02
C GLU A 58 -4.33 -3.62 -0.58
N GLY A 59 -5.28 -3.21 0.27
CA GLY A 59 -5.39 -3.71 1.63
C GLY A 59 -5.61 -5.22 1.69
N LEU A 60 -6.46 -5.79 0.84
CA LEU A 60 -6.66 -7.24 0.77
C LEU A 60 -5.40 -7.98 0.33
N ALA A 61 -4.68 -7.46 -0.66
CA ALA A 61 -3.42 -8.04 -1.13
C ALA A 61 -2.35 -8.02 -0.02
N LEU A 62 -2.21 -6.87 0.66
CA LEU A 62 -1.28 -6.73 1.78
C LEU A 62 -1.64 -7.65 2.94
N LEU A 63 -2.94 -7.76 3.26
CA LEU A 63 -3.43 -8.65 4.31
C LEU A 63 -3.11 -10.12 3.97
N ALA A 64 -3.31 -10.53 2.72
CA ALA A 64 -2.97 -11.89 2.27
C ALA A 64 -1.46 -12.16 2.37
N LEU A 65 -0.61 -11.22 1.92
CA LEU A 65 0.84 -11.32 2.05
C LEU A 65 1.28 -11.39 3.51
N PHE A 66 0.69 -10.56 4.37
CA PHE A 66 0.97 -10.57 5.80
C PHE A 66 0.61 -11.91 6.43
N LEU A 67 -0.60 -12.44 6.18
CA LEU A 67 -1.03 -13.73 6.70
C LEU A 67 -0.14 -14.88 6.23
N LEU A 68 0.42 -14.78 5.02
CA LEU A 68 1.38 -15.76 4.51
C LEU A 68 2.70 -15.75 5.31
N LEU A 69 3.13 -14.58 5.79
CA LEU A 69 4.40 -14.42 6.50
C LEU A 69 4.28 -14.53 8.03
N TRP A 70 3.10 -14.25 8.58
CA TRP A 70 2.88 -14.19 10.02
C TRP A 70 3.29 -15.48 10.75
N GLY A 71 4.11 -15.33 11.79
CA GLY A 71 4.58 -16.43 12.62
C GLY A 71 5.78 -17.19 12.06
N ARG A 72 6.35 -16.75 10.92
CA ARG A 72 7.56 -17.36 10.34
C ARG A 72 8.84 -16.85 10.97
N THR A 73 8.83 -15.64 11.53
CA THR A 73 10.00 -15.09 12.22
C THR A 73 9.71 -14.90 13.70
N PRO A 74 10.76 -14.90 14.55
CA PRO A 74 10.53 -14.59 15.95
C PRO A 74 10.17 -13.11 16.20
N ARG A 75 10.43 -12.31 15.18
CA ARG A 75 10.21 -10.88 14.99
C ARG A 75 8.79 -10.53 14.53
N TRP A 76 7.75 -10.39 15.36
CA TRP A 76 6.40 -10.08 14.83
C TRP A 76 6.37 -8.86 13.87
N TRP A 77 7.20 -7.86 14.13
CA TRP A 77 7.32 -6.66 13.29
C TRP A 77 8.11 -6.91 11.98
N LEU A 78 9.00 -7.91 11.95
CA LEU A 78 9.72 -8.31 10.74
C LEU A 78 8.76 -8.93 9.72
N ASP A 79 7.79 -9.74 10.16
CA ASP A 79 6.76 -10.30 9.26
C ASP A 79 5.94 -9.18 8.62
N GLY A 80 5.59 -8.14 9.41
CA GLY A 80 4.94 -6.93 8.92
C GLY A 80 5.78 -6.18 7.90
N LEU A 81 7.02 -5.82 8.25
CA LEU A 81 7.89 -5.09 7.32
C LEU A 81 8.18 -5.87 6.04
N ALA A 82 8.35 -7.20 6.13
CA ALA A 82 8.55 -8.05 4.97
C ALA A 82 7.30 -8.07 4.07
N ALA A 83 6.10 -8.13 4.64
CA ALA A 83 4.86 -8.05 3.88
C ALA A 83 4.71 -6.69 3.17
N GLY A 84 4.97 -5.59 3.89
CA GLY A 84 4.92 -4.24 3.32
C GLY A 84 5.97 -4.01 2.22
N ALA A 85 7.20 -4.49 2.43
CA ALA A 85 8.25 -4.40 1.41
C ALA A 85 7.93 -5.25 0.17
N ALA A 86 7.34 -6.44 0.36
CA ALA A 86 6.89 -7.28 -0.75
C ALA A 86 5.75 -6.61 -1.52
N ALA A 87 4.71 -6.14 -0.83
CA ALA A 87 3.59 -5.42 -1.43
C ALA A 87 4.07 -4.20 -2.23
N TRP A 88 4.94 -3.40 -1.64
CA TRP A 88 5.56 -2.26 -2.32
C TRP A 88 6.35 -2.67 -3.56
N THR A 89 7.11 -3.77 -3.52
CA THR A 89 7.91 -4.24 -4.67
C THR A 89 7.03 -4.54 -5.88
N PHE A 90 5.89 -5.21 -5.66
CA PHE A 90 4.90 -5.50 -6.70
C PHE A 90 4.16 -4.25 -7.17
N ARG A 91 3.83 -3.34 -6.25
CA ARG A 91 3.01 -2.16 -6.55
C ARG A 91 3.77 -0.97 -7.12
N GLY A 92 5.03 -0.83 -6.72
CA GLY A 92 5.91 0.27 -7.06
C GLY A 92 6.86 -0.12 -8.19
N PRO A 93 8.08 -0.61 -7.90
CA PRO A 93 9.09 -0.89 -8.91
C PRO A 93 8.62 -1.77 -10.06
N LEU A 94 7.97 -2.90 -9.78
CA LEU A 94 7.51 -3.81 -10.83
C LEU A 94 6.46 -3.16 -11.74
N LEU A 95 5.56 -2.36 -11.17
CA LEU A 95 4.57 -1.62 -11.94
C LEU A 95 5.22 -0.50 -12.77
N VAL A 96 6.24 0.18 -12.23
CA VAL A 96 7.01 1.17 -12.99
C VAL A 96 7.68 0.52 -14.20
N PHE A 97 8.35 -0.62 -14.00
CA PHE A 97 9.00 -1.35 -15.10
C PHE A 97 8.00 -1.90 -16.11
N ALA A 98 6.89 -2.48 -15.65
CA ALA A 98 5.86 -3.03 -16.51
C ALA A 98 5.14 -1.94 -17.32
N VAL A 99 4.76 -0.83 -16.69
CA VAL A 99 4.04 0.24 -17.38
C VAL A 99 5.01 1.09 -18.17
N ALA A 100 5.92 1.82 -17.53
CA ALA A 100 6.78 2.77 -18.23
C ALA A 100 7.78 2.09 -19.17
N GLY A 101 8.25 0.88 -18.83
CA GLY A 101 9.14 0.10 -19.70
C GLY A 101 8.45 -0.42 -20.96
N LEU A 102 7.15 -0.78 -20.90
CA LEU A 102 6.42 -1.28 -22.07
C LEU A 102 5.74 -0.16 -22.88
N THR A 103 5.33 0.93 -22.25
CA THR A 103 4.53 2.00 -22.91
C THR A 103 5.34 3.23 -23.31
N ARG A 104 6.65 3.28 -22.99
CA ARG A 104 7.54 4.46 -23.22
C ARG A 104 7.05 5.76 -22.56
N LEU A 105 6.15 5.68 -21.60
CA LEU A 105 5.67 6.82 -20.82
C LEU A 105 6.77 7.41 -19.93
N PRO A 106 6.66 8.69 -19.52
CA PRO A 106 7.61 9.30 -18.60
C PRO A 106 7.68 8.51 -17.29
N VAL A 107 8.87 8.04 -16.92
CA VAL A 107 9.08 7.14 -15.76
C VAL A 107 9.00 7.88 -14.42
N ALA A 108 9.36 9.17 -14.40
CA ALA A 108 9.52 9.95 -13.17
C ALA A 108 8.24 10.03 -12.30
N PRO A 109 7.03 10.29 -12.85
CA PRO A 109 5.78 10.30 -12.07
C PRO A 109 5.48 8.95 -11.41
N PHE A 110 5.74 7.83 -12.11
CA PHE A 110 5.53 6.49 -11.55
C PHE A 110 6.49 6.19 -10.40
N TRP A 111 7.74 6.66 -10.47
CA TRP A 111 8.68 6.55 -9.36
C TRP A 111 8.30 7.40 -8.15
N GLN A 112 7.72 8.59 -8.35
CA GLN A 112 7.20 9.40 -7.25
C GLN A 112 6.03 8.70 -6.55
N LEU A 113 5.08 8.16 -7.33
CA LEU A 113 3.99 7.32 -6.83
C LEU A 113 4.51 6.11 -6.04
N ALA A 114 5.50 5.40 -6.59
CA ALA A 114 6.10 4.24 -5.93
C ALA A 114 6.77 4.60 -4.60
N LYS A 115 7.49 5.72 -4.51
CA LYS A 115 8.13 6.17 -3.26
C LYS A 115 7.09 6.55 -2.19
N GLY A 116 6.04 7.27 -2.59
CA GLY A 116 4.94 7.60 -1.68
C GLY A 116 4.24 6.35 -1.14
N ALA A 117 4.00 5.37 -2.01
CA ALA A 117 3.39 4.10 -1.63
C ALA A 117 4.25 3.30 -0.65
N LEU A 118 5.59 3.35 -0.73
CA LEU A 118 6.47 2.60 0.19
C LEU A 118 6.16 2.89 1.66
N VAL A 119 6.06 4.17 2.00
CA VAL A 119 5.82 4.59 3.39
C VAL A 119 4.46 4.11 3.85
N VAL A 120 3.43 4.26 3.01
CA VAL A 120 2.06 3.84 3.33
C VAL A 120 1.98 2.31 3.52
N GLU A 121 2.59 1.54 2.63
CA GLU A 121 2.62 0.06 2.70
C GLU A 121 3.35 -0.43 3.96
N LEU A 122 4.49 0.18 4.30
CA LEU A 122 5.24 -0.18 5.52
C LEU A 122 4.44 0.16 6.78
N VAL A 123 3.79 1.33 6.82
CA VAL A 123 2.94 1.73 7.96
C VAL A 123 1.72 0.81 8.07
N ALA A 124 1.07 0.49 6.96
CA ALA A 124 -0.07 -0.42 6.91
C ALA A 124 0.30 -1.82 7.40
N ALA A 125 1.43 -2.35 6.91
CA ALA A 125 1.89 -3.68 7.28
C ALA A 125 2.36 -3.75 8.74
N PHE A 126 2.99 -2.68 9.24
CA PHE A 126 3.33 -2.56 10.65
C PHE A 126 2.08 -2.48 11.54
N ALA A 127 1.07 -1.73 11.11
CA ALA A 127 -0.21 -1.66 11.81
C ALA A 127 -0.92 -3.02 11.85
N LEU A 128 -0.88 -3.80 10.77
CA LEU A 128 -1.35 -5.18 10.75
C LEU A 128 -0.58 -6.06 11.75
N ALA A 129 0.75 -5.95 11.77
CA ALA A 129 1.59 -6.72 12.68
C ALA A 129 1.29 -6.38 14.16
N LEU A 130 1.06 -5.10 14.47
CA LEU A 130 0.65 -4.65 15.80
C LEU A 130 -0.75 -5.17 16.17
N LEU A 131 -1.71 -5.11 15.23
CA LEU A 131 -3.06 -5.60 15.42
C LEU A 131 -3.06 -7.13 15.64
N ALA A 132 -2.28 -7.86 14.85
CA ALA A 132 -2.11 -9.31 14.96
C ALA A 132 -1.54 -9.68 16.33
N ARG A 133 -0.47 -9.02 16.79
CA ARG A 133 0.08 -9.22 18.14
C ARG A 133 -0.97 -9.05 19.24
N ARG A 134 -1.87 -8.06 19.10
CA ARG A 134 -2.92 -7.78 20.10
C ARG A 134 -4.12 -8.73 20.05
N THR A 135 -4.43 -9.31 18.89
CA THR A 135 -5.70 -10.02 18.66
C THR A 135 -5.55 -11.51 18.38
N LEU A 136 -4.38 -11.93 17.92
CA LEU A 136 -4.01 -13.33 17.74
C LEU A 136 -3.19 -13.85 18.95
N GLY A 137 -2.68 -12.93 19.79
CA GLY A 137 -1.79 -13.24 20.90
C GLY A 137 -0.43 -13.77 20.42
N ASP A 138 0.46 -14.08 21.37
CA ASP A 138 1.63 -14.91 21.09
C ASP A 138 1.16 -16.35 20.86
N ALA A 139 0.44 -16.60 19.77
CA ALA A 139 0.11 -17.96 19.33
C ALA A 139 1.41 -18.64 18.86
N GLY A 140 2.22 -19.12 19.80
CA GLY A 140 3.42 -19.92 19.54
C GLY A 140 4.74 -19.39 20.08
N ARG A 141 4.78 -18.84 21.30
CA ARG A 141 6.01 -18.85 22.13
C ARG A 141 5.71 -19.33 23.53
#